data_AF-A0A0Q7Q3L6-F1
#
_entry.id   AF-A0A0Q7Q3L6-F1
#
_cell.length_a   1.000
_cell.length_b   1.000
_cell.length_c   1.000
_cell.angle_alpha   90.00
_cell.angle_beta   90.00
_cell.angle_gamma   90.00
#
_symmetry.space_group_name_H-M   'P 1'
#
loop_
_entity.id
_entity.type
_entity.pdbx_description
1 polymer ?
#
loop_
_entity_poly.entity_id
_entity_poly.type
_entity_poly.pdbx_seq_one_letter_code
_entity_poly.pdbx_strand_id
1 'polypeptide(L)'
;MKPCTYEEFGRLFFEEAVSKERILGVVQGMAGAPVELGPIGVGPGRAAEATATGQMGEASAERLDGDMIRYRVTIPVSLDFEVNLQVDKHRFHGEMVIPLHIQARATEDLKIVIDIEPPKARDVKLDLKASGLRASMLQKVAGIDAEVKRFVVKYVERELEKPEVTKTQLVDVGASIEATWAGMGA
;
A
#
# COMPACT_ATOMS: atom_id res chain seq x y z
N MET A 1 20.13 23.79 -26.48
CA MET A 1 19.98 23.34 -25.07
C MET A 1 19.75 24.59 -24.22
N LYS A 2 18.70 24.64 -23.39
CA LYS A 2 18.43 25.81 -22.54
C LYS A 2 19.10 25.59 -21.17
N PRO A 3 19.95 26.50 -20.67
CA PRO A 3 20.50 26.38 -19.33
C PRO A 3 19.39 26.59 -18.27
N CYS A 4 19.55 25.98 -17.10
CA CYS A 4 18.69 26.15 -15.94
C CYS A 4 19.53 26.31 -14.67
N THR A 5 18.92 26.80 -13.60
CA THR A 5 19.56 26.89 -12.28
C THR A 5 19.70 25.52 -11.64
N TYR A 6 20.58 25.39 -10.64
CA TYR A 6 20.72 24.13 -9.89
C TYR A 6 19.44 23.73 -9.15
N GLU A 7 18.68 24.72 -8.68
CA GLU A 7 17.38 24.49 -8.03
C GLU A 7 16.35 23.93 -9.01
N GLU A 8 16.23 24.53 -10.20
CA GLU A 8 15.35 24.03 -11.27
C GLU A 8 15.76 22.63 -11.72
N PHE A 9 17.07 22.38 -11.88
CA PHE A 9 17.58 21.06 -12.22
C PHE A 9 17.21 20.03 -11.15
N GLY A 10 17.42 20.35 -9.87
CA GLY A 10 17.10 19.48 -8.75
C GLY A 10 15.61 19.11 -8.73
N ARG A 11 14.73 20.09 -8.93
CA ARG A 11 13.28 19.82 -8.99
C ARG A 11 12.91 18.89 -10.15
N LEU A 12 13.40 19.19 -11.36
CA LEU A 12 13.14 18.35 -12.54
C LEU A 12 13.71 16.94 -12.38
N PHE A 13 14.89 16.82 -11.78
CA PHE A 13 15.51 15.54 -11.48
C PHE A 13 14.63 14.70 -10.55
N PHE A 14 14.10 15.27 -9.47
CA PHE A 14 13.21 14.56 -8.54
C PHE A 14 11.86 14.21 -9.18
N GLU A 15 11.30 15.07 -10.04
CA GLU A 15 10.07 14.78 -10.80
C GLU A 15 10.24 13.57 -11.73
N GLU A 16 11.39 13.43 -12.38
CA GLU A 16 11.70 12.31 -13.27
C GLU A 16 12.11 11.04 -12.51
N ALA A 17 12.99 11.18 -11.50
CA ALA A 17 13.51 10.06 -10.72
C ALA A 17 12.42 9.37 -9.90
N VAL A 18 11.42 10.14 -9.44
CA VAL A 18 10.30 9.65 -8.63
C VAL A 18 8.98 9.88 -9.38
N SER A 19 8.93 9.40 -10.62
CA SER A 19 7.73 9.49 -11.44
C SER A 19 6.59 8.62 -10.93
N LYS A 20 5.37 8.94 -11.36
CA LYS A 20 4.16 8.17 -11.04
C LYS A 20 4.30 6.71 -11.47
N GLU A 21 4.88 6.48 -12.65
CA GLU A 21 5.03 5.17 -13.26
C GLU A 21 6.01 4.30 -12.45
N ARG A 22 7.11 4.90 -11.95
CA ARG A 22 8.06 4.21 -11.08
C ARG A 22 7.42 3.82 -9.75
N ILE A 23 6.67 4.74 -9.14
CA ILE A 23 5.92 4.47 -7.91
C ILE A 23 4.94 3.30 -8.10
N LEU A 24 4.17 3.31 -9.19
CA LEU A 24 3.23 2.22 -9.49
C LEU A 24 3.94 0.90 -9.77
N GLY A 25 5.09 0.91 -10.46
CA GLY A 25 5.90 -0.28 -10.69
C GLY A 25 6.40 -0.94 -9.41
N VAL A 26 6.83 -0.14 -8.43
CA VAL A 26 7.24 -0.65 -7.11
C VAL A 26 6.05 -1.29 -6.37
N VAL A 27 4.90 -0.61 -6.36
CA VAL A 27 3.69 -1.11 -5.68
C VAL A 27 3.16 -2.38 -6.34
N GLN A 28 3.19 -2.48 -7.67
CA GLN A 28 2.80 -3.71 -8.38
C GLN A 28 3.73 -4.89 -8.07
N GLY A 29 5.03 -4.63 -7.89
CA GLY A 29 6.00 -5.64 -7.44
C GLY A 29 5.69 -6.20 -6.05
N MET A 30 5.05 -5.41 -5.18
CA MET A 30 4.57 -5.86 -3.86
C MET A 30 3.25 -6.65 -3.93
N ALA A 31 2.45 -6.43 -4.97
CA ALA A 31 1.07 -6.91 -5.08
C ALA A 31 0.92 -8.36 -5.60
N GLY A 32 2.02 -9.06 -5.88
CA GLY A 32 2.01 -10.35 -6.58
C GLY A 32 1.53 -11.56 -5.77
N ALA A 33 1.32 -11.43 -4.45
CA ALA A 33 0.88 -12.53 -3.59
C ALA A 33 -0.62 -12.44 -3.27
N PRO A 34 -1.36 -13.56 -3.30
CA PRO A 34 -2.73 -13.60 -2.79
C PRO A 34 -2.79 -13.08 -1.35
N VAL A 35 -3.76 -12.23 -1.06
CA VAL A 35 -3.95 -11.69 0.29
C VAL A 35 -4.70 -12.73 1.10
N GLU A 36 -4.01 -13.53 1.92
CA GLU A 36 -4.63 -14.45 2.85
C GLU A 36 -4.74 -13.83 4.24
N LEU A 37 -5.97 -13.64 4.71
CA LEU A 37 -6.27 -13.06 6.02
C LEU A 37 -6.90 -14.13 6.91
N GLY A 38 -6.28 -14.43 8.05
CA GLY A 38 -6.89 -15.17 9.14
C GLY A 38 -6.21 -16.47 9.59
N PRO A 39 -6.81 -17.19 10.55
CA PRO A 39 -8.11 -16.89 11.16
C PRO A 39 -8.12 -15.70 12.11
N ILE A 40 -9.15 -14.86 11.98
CA ILE A 40 -9.35 -13.62 12.73
C ILE A 40 -10.55 -13.79 13.68
N GLY A 41 -10.34 -13.58 14.98
CA GLY A 41 -11.43 -13.55 15.95
C GLY A 41 -12.28 -12.29 15.78
N VAL A 42 -13.56 -12.44 15.44
CA VAL A 42 -14.50 -11.35 15.16
C VAL A 42 -15.71 -11.37 16.11
N GLY A 43 -16.32 -10.20 16.33
CA GLY A 43 -17.50 -10.02 17.19
C GLY A 43 -17.20 -9.91 18.70
N PRO A 44 -18.23 -9.69 19.54
CA PRO A 44 -18.07 -9.56 20.99
C PRO A 44 -17.37 -10.79 21.59
N GLY A 45 -16.26 -10.57 22.31
CA GLY A 45 -15.49 -11.66 22.92
C GLY A 45 -14.80 -12.62 21.94
N ARG A 46 -14.62 -12.25 20.67
CA ARG A 46 -14.08 -13.14 19.60
C ARG A 46 -14.90 -14.42 19.40
N ALA A 47 -16.23 -14.31 19.56
CA ALA A 47 -17.14 -15.44 19.47
C ALA A 47 -17.29 -16.05 18.06
N ALA A 48 -16.69 -15.43 17.04
CA ALA A 48 -16.69 -15.89 15.67
C ALA A 48 -15.30 -15.80 15.03
N GLU A 49 -15.11 -16.52 13.94
CA GLU A 49 -13.85 -16.61 13.22
C GLU A 49 -14.08 -16.19 11.77
N ALA A 50 -13.22 -15.32 11.24
CA ALA A 50 -13.25 -14.89 9.86
C ALA A 50 -11.93 -15.25 9.17
N THR A 51 -12.04 -15.82 7.97
CA THR A 51 -10.94 -15.92 7.01
C THR A 51 -11.30 -15.12 5.77
N ALA A 52 -10.31 -14.59 5.08
CA ALA A 52 -10.49 -13.93 3.80
C ALA A 52 -9.38 -14.29 2.83
N THR A 53 -9.72 -14.42 1.56
CA THR A 53 -8.78 -14.47 0.45
C THR A 53 -9.02 -13.27 -0.44
N GLY A 54 -7.95 -12.62 -0.87
CA GLY A 54 -8.03 -11.38 -1.64
C GLY A 54 -7.17 -11.37 -2.88
N GLN A 55 -7.65 -10.63 -3.87
CA GLN A 55 -6.94 -10.31 -5.10
C GLN A 55 -6.80 -8.80 -5.20
N MET A 56 -5.56 -8.33 -5.35
CA MET A 56 -5.29 -6.92 -5.62
C MET A 56 -5.68 -6.59 -7.06
N GLY A 57 -6.40 -5.49 -7.24
CA GLY A 57 -6.65 -4.90 -8.54
C GLY A 57 -5.54 -3.95 -8.97
N GLU A 58 -5.80 -3.17 -10.02
CA GLU A 58 -4.84 -2.20 -10.54
C GLU A 58 -4.67 -1.02 -9.59
N ALA A 59 -3.46 -0.84 -9.07
CA ALA A 59 -3.12 0.30 -8.24
C ALA A 59 -3.10 1.59 -9.08
N SER A 60 -3.54 2.70 -8.48
CA SER A 60 -3.49 4.02 -9.09
C SER A 60 -2.74 4.99 -8.18
N ALA A 61 -2.11 6.01 -8.77
CA ALA A 61 -1.34 7.00 -8.04
C ALA A 61 -1.73 8.42 -8.48
N GLU A 62 -1.91 9.28 -7.50
CA GLU A 62 -2.23 10.70 -7.64
C GLU A 62 -1.10 11.53 -7.04
N ARG A 63 -0.57 12.50 -7.81
CA ARG A 63 0.42 13.44 -7.29
C ARG A 63 -0.28 14.42 -6.36
N LEU A 64 0.28 14.59 -5.16
CA LEU A 64 -0.20 15.58 -4.19
C LEU A 64 0.57 16.89 -4.37
N ASP A 65 -0.15 18.00 -4.18
CA ASP A 65 0.40 19.34 -4.25
C ASP A 65 1.46 19.61 -3.17
N GLY A 66 2.34 20.56 -3.45
CA GLY A 66 3.39 21.04 -2.55
C GLY A 66 4.80 20.84 -3.11
N ASP A 67 5.77 21.31 -2.34
CA ASP A 67 7.18 21.39 -2.79
C ASP A 67 7.88 20.03 -2.84
N MET A 68 7.42 19.08 -2.01
CA MET A 68 7.95 17.72 -1.97
C MET A 68 7.23 16.81 -2.98
N ILE A 69 7.96 15.84 -3.54
CA ILE A 69 7.36 14.79 -4.35
C ILE A 69 6.55 13.86 -3.44
N ARG A 70 5.21 13.93 -3.52
CA ARG A 70 4.29 13.12 -2.72
C ARG A 70 3.22 12.49 -3.57
N TYR A 71 2.89 11.24 -3.30
CA TYR A 71 1.83 10.51 -3.97
C TYR A 71 0.83 9.93 -2.98
N ARG A 72 -0.44 9.97 -3.34
CA ARG A 72 -1.46 9.08 -2.78
C ARG A 72 -1.62 7.91 -3.73
N VAL A 73 -1.26 6.72 -3.27
CA VAL A 73 -1.49 5.48 -4.00
C VAL A 73 -2.77 4.82 -3.47
N THR A 74 -3.60 4.34 -4.37
CA THR A 74 -4.86 3.66 -4.06
C THR A 74 -4.80 2.25 -4.61
N ILE A 75 -4.92 1.26 -3.72
CA ILE A 75 -4.86 -0.17 -4.05
C ILE A 75 -6.26 -0.77 -3.82
N PRO A 76 -7.02 -1.09 -4.89
CA PRO A 76 -8.25 -1.83 -4.75
C PRO A 76 -7.95 -3.32 -4.47
N VAL A 77 -8.75 -3.95 -3.61
CA VAL A 77 -8.64 -5.37 -3.28
C VAL A 77 -10.03 -5.97 -3.23
N SER A 78 -10.27 -6.96 -4.06
CA SER A 78 -11.49 -7.77 -4.02
C SER A 78 -11.27 -8.93 -3.04
N LEU A 79 -12.21 -9.17 -2.13
CA LEU A 79 -12.07 -10.08 -1.00
C LEU A 79 -13.24 -11.05 -0.95
N ASP A 80 -12.94 -12.33 -0.76
CA ASP A 80 -13.91 -13.36 -0.41
C ASP A 80 -13.70 -13.77 1.04
N PHE A 81 -14.73 -13.57 1.87
CA PHE A 81 -14.69 -13.88 3.29
C PHE A 81 -15.50 -15.14 3.60
N GLU A 82 -15.00 -15.95 4.52
CA GLU A 82 -15.78 -16.97 5.22
C GLU A 82 -15.84 -16.62 6.70
N VAL A 83 -17.05 -16.47 7.24
CA VAL A 83 -17.30 -16.17 8.64
C VAL A 83 -18.00 -17.35 9.29
N ASN A 84 -17.37 -17.92 10.31
CA ASN A 84 -17.91 -18.99 11.12
C ASN A 84 -18.56 -18.41 12.38
N LEU A 85 -19.89 -18.50 12.48
CA LEU A 85 -20.69 -18.03 13.61
C LEU A 85 -21.07 -19.17 14.56
N GLN A 86 -20.19 -20.17 14.73
CA GLN A 86 -20.37 -21.42 15.50
C GLN A 86 -21.45 -22.37 14.95
N VAL A 87 -22.65 -21.85 14.68
CA VAL A 87 -23.80 -22.63 14.21
C VAL A 87 -23.83 -22.67 12.67
N ASP A 88 -23.45 -21.57 12.02
CA ASP A 88 -23.52 -21.42 10.56
C ASP A 88 -22.27 -20.75 10.00
N LYS A 89 -21.85 -21.20 8.81
CA LYS A 89 -20.82 -20.55 8.00
C LYS A 89 -21.46 -19.69 6.94
N HIS A 90 -20.99 -18.46 6.81
CA HIS A 90 -21.49 -17.50 5.84
C HIS A 90 -20.35 -16.99 4.98
N ARG A 91 -20.61 -16.85 3.68
CA ARG A 91 -19.67 -16.27 2.73
C ARG A 91 -20.10 -14.85 2.37
N PHE A 92 -19.12 -13.98 2.29
CA PHE A 92 -19.32 -12.58 1.93
C PHE A 92 -18.32 -12.20 0.86
N HIS A 93 -18.74 -11.31 -0.02
CA HIS A 93 -17.84 -10.66 -0.95
C HIS A 93 -17.64 -9.22 -0.49
N GLY A 94 -16.40 -8.75 -0.53
CA GLY A 94 -16.07 -7.39 -0.13
C GLY A 94 -15.14 -6.71 -1.10
N GLU A 95 -15.34 -5.42 -1.27
CA GLU A 95 -14.45 -4.55 -2.03
C GLU A 95 -13.74 -3.63 -1.06
N MET A 96 -12.42 -3.72 -1.00
CA MET A 96 -11.56 -2.94 -0.14
C MET A 96 -10.74 -1.94 -0.94
N VAL A 97 -10.51 -0.76 -0.36
CA VAL A 97 -9.62 0.25 -0.92
C VAL A 97 -8.59 0.63 0.15
N ILE A 98 -7.33 0.40 -0.15
CA ILE A 98 -6.19 0.66 0.73
C ILE A 98 -5.43 1.89 0.21
N PRO A 99 -5.42 3.00 0.97
CA PRO A 99 -4.62 4.17 0.59
C PRO A 99 -3.22 4.11 1.20
N LEU A 100 -2.18 4.33 0.39
CA LEU A 100 -0.80 4.55 0.85
C LEU A 100 -0.38 5.99 0.53
N HIS A 101 0.44 6.57 1.42
CA HIS A 101 1.08 7.84 1.14
C HIS A 101 2.57 7.62 0.95
N ILE A 102 3.09 8.14 -0.15
CA ILE A 102 4.50 8.02 -0.50
C ILE A 102 5.10 9.41 -0.59
N GLN A 103 6.29 9.59 -0.04
CA GLN A 103 7.04 10.83 -0.11
C GLN A 103 8.49 10.54 -0.47
N ALA A 104 9.04 11.28 -1.42
CA ALA A 104 10.48 11.26 -1.66
C ALA A 104 11.17 12.42 -0.93
N ARG A 105 12.32 12.12 -0.35
CA ARG A 105 13.21 13.09 0.29
C ARG A 105 14.61 12.99 -0.28
N ALA A 106 15.24 14.14 -0.46
CA ALA A 106 16.67 14.25 -0.67
C ALA A 106 17.41 14.13 0.68
N THR A 107 18.67 13.71 0.61
CA THR A 107 19.60 13.67 1.75
C THR A 107 20.91 14.35 1.34
N GLU A 108 21.67 14.82 2.33
CA GLU A 108 22.93 15.56 2.09
C GLU A 108 23.99 14.73 1.36
N ASP A 109 23.94 13.41 1.50
CA ASP A 109 24.83 12.44 0.84
C ASP A 109 24.30 11.96 -0.53
N LEU A 110 23.46 12.78 -1.19
CA LEU A 110 22.94 12.56 -2.54
C LEU A 110 22.11 11.27 -2.70
N LYS A 111 21.38 10.87 -1.66
CA LYS A 111 20.41 9.77 -1.75
C LYS A 111 18.98 10.28 -1.86
N ILE A 112 18.19 9.56 -2.64
CA ILE A 112 16.73 9.69 -2.65
C ILE A 112 16.17 8.62 -1.72
N VAL A 113 15.43 9.04 -0.71
CA VAL A 113 14.72 8.16 0.22
C VAL A 113 13.24 8.23 -0.08
N ILE A 114 12.62 7.09 -0.34
CA ILE A 114 11.18 6.92 -0.57
C ILE A 114 10.55 6.45 0.73
N ASP A 115 9.92 7.37 1.44
CA ASP A 115 9.12 7.01 2.61
C ASP A 115 7.74 6.52 2.15
N ILE A 116 7.32 5.38 2.68
CA ILE A 116 5.98 4.85 2.49
C ILE A 116 5.29 4.84 3.87
N GLU A 117 4.30 5.72 4.06
CA GLU A 117 3.48 5.72 5.27
C GLU A 117 2.42 4.60 5.18
N PRO A 118 2.37 3.67 6.14
CA PRO A 118 1.34 2.66 6.20
C PRO A 118 -0.07 3.28 6.28
N PRO A 119 -1.11 2.56 5.78
CA PRO A 119 -2.48 3.03 5.85
C PRO A 119 -2.94 3.10 7.30
N LYS A 120 -3.77 4.08 7.64
CA LYS A 120 -4.49 4.06 8.92
C LYS A 120 -5.80 3.33 8.75
N ALA A 121 -6.23 2.57 9.74
CA ALA A 121 -7.45 1.75 9.65
C ALA A 121 -8.71 2.56 9.31
N ARG A 122 -8.77 3.83 9.73
CA ARG A 122 -9.86 4.77 9.40
C ARG A 122 -9.92 5.18 7.93
N ASP A 123 -8.79 5.10 7.22
CA ASP A 123 -8.64 5.53 5.83
C ASP A 123 -8.86 4.36 4.87
N VAL A 124 -8.73 3.11 5.35
CA VAL A 124 -9.12 1.90 4.63
C VAL A 124 -10.64 1.85 4.50
N LYS A 125 -11.13 1.68 3.28
CA LYS A 125 -12.56 1.49 3.00
C LYS A 125 -12.80 0.01 2.72
N LEU A 126 -13.90 -0.52 3.23
CA LEU A 126 -14.38 -1.87 2.96
C LEU A 126 -15.90 -1.79 2.79
N ASP A 127 -16.36 -2.25 1.63
CA ASP A 127 -17.77 -2.43 1.33
C ASP A 127 -18.06 -3.93 1.27
N LEU A 128 -18.91 -4.42 2.18
CA LEU A 128 -19.29 -5.82 2.25
C LEU A 128 -20.65 -6.01 1.57
N LYS A 129 -20.64 -6.75 0.45
CA LYS A 129 -21.86 -7.15 -0.25
C LYS A 129 -22.36 -8.47 0.33
N ALA A 130 -23.53 -8.43 0.94
CA ALA A 130 -24.16 -9.59 1.56
C ALA A 130 -25.62 -9.66 1.11
N SER A 131 -25.92 -10.46 0.07
CA SER A 131 -27.29 -10.67 -0.38
C SER A 131 -28.05 -11.54 0.61
N GLY A 132 -29.28 -11.13 0.98
CA GLY A 132 -30.18 -11.92 1.82
C GLY A 132 -29.91 -11.89 3.33
N LEU A 133 -29.10 -10.94 3.83
CA LEU A 133 -28.80 -10.85 5.26
C LEU A 133 -29.99 -10.39 6.11
N ARG A 134 -30.23 -11.11 7.20
CA ARG A 134 -31.21 -10.72 8.22
C ARG A 134 -30.67 -9.54 9.05
N ALA A 135 -31.55 -8.71 9.59
CA ALA A 135 -31.17 -7.54 10.39
C ALA A 135 -30.26 -7.87 11.59
N SER A 136 -30.43 -9.04 12.20
CA SER A 136 -29.57 -9.54 13.30
C SER A 136 -28.13 -9.90 12.86
N MET A 137 -27.90 -10.14 11.57
CA MET A 137 -26.57 -10.38 11.02
C MET A 137 -25.85 -9.05 10.73
N LEU A 138 -26.55 -7.99 10.34
CA LEU A 138 -25.96 -6.68 10.04
C LEU A 138 -25.13 -6.12 11.21
N GLN A 139 -25.60 -6.30 12.46
CA GLN A 139 -24.87 -5.88 13.65
C GLN A 139 -23.56 -6.66 13.86
N LYS A 140 -23.52 -7.95 13.48
CA LYS A 140 -22.30 -8.77 13.57
C LYS A 140 -21.30 -8.40 12.48
N VAL A 141 -21.78 -8.01 11.29
CA VAL A 141 -20.96 -7.56 10.16
C VAL A 141 -20.20 -6.26 10.48
N ALA A 142 -20.81 -5.32 11.20
CA ALA A 142 -20.12 -4.09 11.63
C ALA A 142 -18.88 -4.35 12.50
N GLY A 143 -18.90 -5.39 13.33
CA GLY A 143 -17.73 -5.80 14.13
C GLY A 143 -16.62 -6.47 13.31
N ILE A 144 -16.97 -7.06 12.18
CA ILE A 144 -16.03 -7.71 11.25
C ILE A 144 -15.25 -6.64 10.47
N ASP A 145 -15.94 -5.60 9.98
CA ASP A 145 -15.33 -4.50 9.21
C ASP A 145 -14.11 -3.89 9.93
N ALA A 146 -14.28 -3.51 11.19
CA ALA A 146 -13.22 -2.87 11.97
C ALA A 146 -12.02 -3.80 12.23
N GLU A 147 -12.25 -5.09 12.44
CA GLU A 147 -11.17 -6.06 12.68
C GLU A 147 -10.43 -6.39 11.40
N VAL A 148 -11.13 -6.55 10.28
CA VAL A 148 -10.53 -6.76 8.96
C VAL A 148 -9.65 -5.56 8.59
N LYS A 149 -10.12 -4.32 8.76
CA LYS A 149 -9.32 -3.11 8.54
C LYS A 149 -8.06 -3.09 9.38
N ARG A 150 -8.15 -3.42 10.69
CA ARG A 150 -6.98 -3.51 11.58
C ARG A 150 -5.98 -4.56 11.12
N PHE A 151 -6.46 -5.73 10.71
CA PHE A 151 -5.60 -6.81 10.26
C PHE A 151 -4.87 -6.42 8.97
N VAL A 152 -5.59 -5.85 8.00
CA VAL A 152 -5.00 -5.40 6.73
C VAL A 152 -3.94 -4.33 6.94
N VAL A 153 -4.17 -3.35 7.82
CA VAL A 153 -3.15 -2.37 8.17
C VAL A 153 -1.87 -3.06 8.67
N LYS A 154 -1.99 -3.99 9.62
CA LYS A 154 -0.84 -4.75 10.14
C LYS A 154 -0.17 -5.61 9.08
N TYR A 155 -0.94 -6.18 8.16
CA TYR A 155 -0.40 -6.94 7.05
C TYR A 155 0.43 -6.04 6.14
N VAL A 156 -0.11 -4.87 5.76
CA VAL A 156 0.60 -3.88 4.93
C VAL A 156 1.86 -3.35 5.63
N GLU A 157 1.80 -3.06 6.94
CA GLU A 157 2.99 -2.68 7.73
C GLU A 157 4.11 -3.73 7.60
N ARG A 158 3.79 -5.01 7.79
CA ARG A 158 4.77 -6.10 7.63
C ARG A 158 5.28 -6.25 6.21
N GLU A 159 4.41 -6.03 5.23
CA GLU A 159 4.78 -6.11 3.81
C GLU A 159 5.79 -5.01 3.46
N LEU A 160 5.59 -3.80 4.00
CA LEU A 160 6.49 -2.66 3.82
C LEU A 160 7.85 -2.85 4.50
N GLU A 161 7.92 -3.67 5.55
CA GLU A 161 9.17 -4.02 6.25
C GLU A 161 10.01 -5.08 5.53
N LYS A 162 9.48 -5.72 4.48
CA LYS A 162 10.20 -6.78 3.77
C LYS A 162 11.48 -6.25 3.09
N PRO A 163 12.60 -6.99 3.11
CA PRO A 163 13.86 -6.54 2.53
C PRO A 163 13.77 -6.17 1.04
N GLU A 164 12.99 -6.90 0.27
CA GLU A 164 12.73 -6.62 -1.15
C GLU A 164 12.05 -5.26 -1.37
N VAL A 165 11.22 -4.80 -0.42
CA VAL A 165 10.57 -3.49 -0.46
C VAL A 165 11.51 -2.41 0.04
N THR A 166 12.11 -2.59 1.22
CA THR A 166 12.98 -1.57 1.83
C THR A 166 14.21 -1.27 0.98
N LYS A 167 14.75 -2.25 0.25
CA LYS A 167 15.88 -2.03 -0.69
C LYS A 167 15.52 -1.12 -1.86
N THR A 168 14.26 -1.09 -2.28
CA THR A 168 13.79 -0.21 -3.36
C THR A 168 13.48 1.20 -2.90
N GLN A 169 13.41 1.43 -1.59
CA GLN A 169 13.14 2.75 -1.00
C GLN A 169 14.37 3.66 -0.98
N LEU A 170 15.56 3.17 -1.32
CA LEU A 170 16.79 3.95 -1.33
C LEU A 170 17.43 3.95 -2.71
N VAL A 171 17.63 5.14 -3.28
CA VAL A 171 18.39 5.33 -4.51
C VAL A 171 19.64 6.13 -4.21
N ASP A 172 20.80 5.49 -4.39
CA ASP A 172 22.11 6.12 -4.20
C ASP A 172 22.59 6.76 -5.52
N VAL A 173 22.33 8.06 -5.66
CA VAL A 173 22.69 8.81 -6.86
C VAL A 173 24.20 9.04 -6.90
N GLY A 174 24.83 9.28 -5.75
CA GLY A 174 26.28 9.45 -5.63
C GLY A 174 27.05 8.22 -6.14
N ALA A 175 26.69 7.03 -5.66
CA ALA A 175 27.29 5.78 -6.11
C ALA A 175 27.08 5.54 -7.61
N SER A 176 25.92 5.92 -8.16
CA SER A 176 25.61 5.79 -9.59
C SER A 176 26.50 6.71 -10.46
N ILE A 177 26.77 7.92 -9.97
CA ILE A 177 27.68 8.87 -10.62
C ILE A 177 29.12 8.31 -10.62
N GLU A 178 29.61 7.85 -9.46
CA GLU A 178 30.96 7.27 -9.32
C GLU A 178 31.16 6.08 -10.26
N ALA A 179 30.21 5.15 -10.32
CA ALA A 179 30.25 4.01 -11.24
C ALA A 179 30.36 4.44 -12.72
N THR A 180 29.63 5.49 -13.10
CA THR A 180 29.64 6.02 -14.48
C THR A 180 31.01 6.59 -14.83
N TRP A 181 31.61 7.37 -13.94
CA TRP A 181 32.96 7.94 -14.16
C TRP A 181 34.05 6.88 -14.19
N ALA A 182 33.98 5.88 -13.32
CA ALA A 182 34.93 4.77 -13.32
C ALA A 182 34.90 4.00 -14.66
N GLY A 183 33.72 3.83 -15.27
CA GLY A 183 33.57 3.19 -16.57
C GLY A 183 34.07 4.03 -17.76
N MET A 184 34.19 5.35 -17.61
CA MET A 184 34.75 6.23 -18.65
C MET A 184 36.28 6.36 -18.58
N GLY A 185 36.87 6.05 -17.43
CA GLY A 185 38.32 6.07 -17.21
C GLY A 185 39.03 4.72 -17.49
N ALA A 186 38.28 3.71 -17.95
CA ALA A 186 38.78 2.36 -18.27
C ALA A 186 38.99 2.18 -19.79
#